data_AF-A0A1G7Z9A9-F1
#
_entry.id   AF-A0A1G7Z9A9-F1
#
_cell.length_a   1.000
_cell.length_b   1.000
_cell.length_c   1.000
_cell.angle_alpha   90.00
_cell.angle_beta   90.00
_cell.angle_gamma   90.00
#
_symmetry.space_group_name_H-M   'P 1'
#
loop_
_entity.id
_entity.type
_entity.pdbx_description
1 polymer ?
#
loop_
_entity_poly.entity_id
_entity_poly.type
_entity_poly.pdbx_seq_one_letter_code
_entity_poly.pdbx_strand_id
1 'polypeptide(L)'
;MEFYQHYPSEFQDLLRRDYGNESYIGQGNPASKILIIGKECSCPSDDYTFVNNAYIWKKKSPENIENWFDARKWDAYHPRRPFYGQLLLKDNNSKKNPKAWEKLNRGTSVTWIAYQQFINMLLPEDLQVHPRQQLNFWEHCFLTELSSNCMSQSKKNETTKESIKQRLSANGVLSHPFFKQFPVVILGVYRYIDWYKDLSIIENFDGGIMKYIYKGIVVSEEEYSQFDESTKDRLRLYKTNSGFKKGEFINVHKSANGKHILLHTNHFVDKYQPRSEVWMKELADLVRPYL
;
A
#
# COMPACT_ATOMS: atom_id res chain seq x y z
N MET A 1 23.72 -3.60 -21.88
CA MET A 1 22.90 -4.41 -20.97
C MET A 1 23.15 -3.91 -19.54
N GLU A 2 22.84 -2.64 -19.26
CA GLU A 2 23.25 -1.95 -18.01
C GLU A 2 22.15 -1.02 -17.47
N PHE A 3 20.90 -1.50 -17.41
CA PHE A 3 19.76 -0.68 -16.94
C PHE A 3 19.49 -0.82 -15.42
N TYR A 4 20.45 -1.39 -14.67
CA TYR A 4 20.22 -1.89 -13.32
C TYR A 4 20.84 -1.05 -12.19
N GLN A 5 21.80 -0.17 -12.47
CA GLN A 5 22.70 0.37 -11.43
C GLN A 5 22.05 1.29 -10.37
N HIS A 6 20.77 1.66 -10.52
CA HIS A 6 20.10 2.62 -9.63
C HIS A 6 18.99 2.03 -8.75
N TYR A 7 18.73 0.72 -8.84
CA TYR A 7 17.77 0.05 -7.95
C TYR A 7 18.50 -0.76 -6.86
N PRO A 8 17.86 -0.98 -5.70
CA PRO A 8 18.35 -1.95 -4.72
C PRO A 8 18.62 -3.30 -5.38
N SER A 9 19.68 -3.99 -4.95
CA SER A 9 20.11 -5.29 -5.50
C SER A 9 18.98 -6.30 -5.57
N GLU A 10 18.16 -6.36 -4.53
CA GLU A 10 17.03 -7.24 -4.36
C GLU A 10 15.93 -6.94 -5.37
N PHE A 11 15.74 -5.66 -5.73
CA PHE A 11 14.78 -5.28 -6.77
C PHE A 11 15.30 -5.63 -8.15
N GLN A 12 16.60 -5.44 -8.41
CA GLN A 12 17.20 -5.88 -9.67
C GLN A 12 17.08 -7.39 -9.85
N ASP A 13 17.29 -8.15 -8.77
CA ASP A 13 17.14 -9.60 -8.76
C ASP A 13 15.69 -10.01 -9.04
N LEU A 14 14.72 -9.36 -8.37
CA LEU A 14 13.30 -9.55 -8.65
C LEU A 14 12.98 -9.32 -10.13
N LEU A 15 13.49 -8.22 -10.70
CA LEU A 15 13.30 -7.91 -12.11
C LEU A 15 13.95 -8.94 -13.04
N ARG A 16 15.08 -9.55 -12.67
CA ARG A 16 15.70 -10.62 -13.47
C ARG A 16 14.87 -11.90 -13.42
N ARG A 17 14.37 -12.27 -12.23
CA ARG A 17 13.55 -13.47 -12.01
C ARG A 17 12.20 -13.40 -12.74
N ASP A 18 11.52 -12.27 -12.64
CA ASP A 18 10.14 -12.10 -13.10
C ASP A 18 10.01 -11.44 -14.49
N TYR A 19 11.13 -11.11 -15.14
CA TYR A 19 11.07 -10.52 -16.48
C TYR A 19 10.44 -11.47 -17.50
N GLY A 20 9.37 -11.00 -18.16
CA GLY A 20 8.67 -11.77 -19.19
C GLY A 20 7.59 -12.70 -18.64
N ASN A 21 7.51 -12.84 -17.31
CA ASN A 21 6.31 -13.35 -16.67
C ASN A 21 5.30 -12.18 -16.64
N GLU A 22 4.04 -12.43 -17.01
CA GLU A 22 2.94 -11.45 -16.91
C GLU A 22 2.57 -11.20 -15.44
N SER A 23 3.57 -10.87 -14.62
CA SER A 23 3.46 -10.74 -13.17
C SER A 23 3.50 -9.28 -12.75
N TYR A 24 2.47 -8.90 -12.00
CA TYR A 24 2.44 -7.61 -11.32
C TYR A 24 3.40 -7.64 -10.11
N ILE A 25 4.47 -6.85 -10.15
CA ILE A 25 5.43 -6.75 -9.04
C ILE A 25 5.11 -5.58 -8.11
N GLY A 26 4.71 -4.42 -8.67
CA GLY A 26 4.33 -3.24 -7.90
C GLY A 26 4.63 -1.91 -8.59
N GLN A 27 4.39 -0.83 -7.86
CA GLN A 27 4.57 0.56 -8.28
C GLN A 27 5.21 1.36 -7.13
N GLY A 28 5.76 2.54 -7.42
CA GLY A 28 6.38 3.40 -6.41
C GLY A 28 7.90 3.27 -6.32
N ASN A 29 8.48 3.72 -5.21
CA ASN A 29 9.92 3.76 -5.02
C ASN A 29 10.45 2.45 -4.41
N PRO A 30 11.19 1.61 -5.17
CA PRO A 30 11.72 0.34 -4.65
C PRO A 30 12.80 0.52 -3.58
N ALA A 31 13.39 1.72 -3.47
CA ALA A 31 14.36 2.08 -2.43
C ALA A 31 13.72 2.76 -1.20
N SER A 32 12.39 2.87 -1.16
CA SER A 32 11.71 3.44 0.00
C SER A 32 11.77 2.51 1.21
N LYS A 33 11.49 3.08 2.39
CA LYS A 33 11.40 2.33 3.65
C LYS A 33 10.01 1.75 3.91
N ILE A 34 9.02 2.13 3.11
CA ILE A 34 7.61 1.78 3.31
C ILE A 34 7.12 0.87 2.18
N LEU A 35 6.65 -0.32 2.53
CA LEU A 35 5.91 -1.21 1.64
C LEU A 35 4.42 -1.17 1.98
N ILE A 36 3.58 -0.93 0.98
CA ILE A 36 2.13 -1.09 1.07
C ILE A 36 1.73 -2.34 0.30
N ILE A 37 0.94 -3.20 0.92
CA ILE A 37 0.34 -4.37 0.29
C ILE A 37 -1.17 -4.19 0.33
N GLY A 38 -1.74 -3.93 -0.83
CA GLY A 38 -3.19 -3.85 -1.05
C GLY A 38 -3.81 -5.21 -1.33
N LYS A 39 -5.11 -5.20 -1.67
CA LYS A 39 -5.87 -6.41 -2.01
C LYS A 39 -5.69 -6.79 -3.48
N GLU A 40 -6.15 -5.91 -4.36
CA GLU A 40 -6.07 -6.02 -5.81
C GLU A 40 -6.17 -4.64 -6.47
N CYS A 41 -5.68 -4.53 -7.71
CA CYS A 41 -5.91 -3.34 -8.53
C CYS A 41 -7.39 -3.22 -8.93
N SER A 42 -7.92 -2.00 -8.95
CA SER A 42 -9.26 -1.71 -9.48
C SER A 42 -9.25 -1.35 -10.98
N CYS A 43 -8.11 -1.48 -11.65
CA CYS A 43 -7.95 -1.23 -13.08
C CYS A 43 -8.66 -2.30 -13.93
N PRO A 44 -8.90 -2.05 -15.23
CA PRO A 44 -9.28 -3.10 -16.18
C PRO A 44 -8.30 -4.28 -16.12
N SER A 45 -8.78 -5.51 -16.30
CA SER A 45 -7.97 -6.73 -16.18
C SER A 45 -6.90 -6.86 -17.27
N ASP A 46 -7.08 -6.18 -18.39
CA ASP A 46 -6.18 -6.11 -19.54
C ASP A 46 -5.30 -4.86 -19.53
N ASP A 47 -5.30 -4.09 -18.43
CA ASP A 47 -4.44 -2.92 -18.30
C ASP A 47 -2.97 -3.35 -18.40
N TYR A 48 -2.35 -2.99 -19.52
CA TYR A 48 -0.97 -3.34 -19.85
C TYR A 48 0.02 -2.90 -18.76
N THR A 49 -0.31 -1.86 -18.00
CA THR A 49 0.52 -1.32 -16.92
C THR A 49 0.59 -2.24 -15.70
N PHE A 50 -0.44 -3.07 -15.54
CA PHE A 50 -0.56 -4.07 -14.50
C PHE A 50 -0.08 -5.44 -14.99
N VAL A 51 -0.55 -5.89 -16.17
CA VAL A 51 -0.21 -7.21 -16.74
C VAL A 51 1.28 -7.33 -17.09
N ASN A 52 1.87 -6.28 -17.67
CA ASN A 52 3.28 -6.26 -18.08
C ASN A 52 4.15 -5.40 -17.15
N ASN A 53 3.79 -5.32 -15.88
CA ASN A 53 4.42 -4.43 -14.91
C ASN A 53 5.95 -4.64 -14.81
N ALA A 54 6.42 -5.88 -14.67
CA ALA A 54 7.86 -6.20 -14.63
C ALA A 54 8.60 -5.80 -15.92
N TYR A 55 7.96 -5.99 -17.08
CA TYR A 55 8.51 -5.59 -18.37
C TYR A 55 8.65 -4.06 -18.47
N ILE A 56 7.64 -3.31 -18.01
CA ILE A 56 7.70 -1.84 -17.98
C ILE A 56 8.86 -1.39 -17.09
N TRP A 57 9.01 -1.97 -15.90
CA TRP A 57 10.14 -1.66 -15.03
C TRP A 57 11.50 -1.84 -15.69
N LYS A 58 11.66 -2.82 -16.59
CA LYS A 58 12.93 -3.07 -17.30
C LYS A 58 13.15 -2.20 -18.53
N LYS A 59 12.11 -1.90 -19.32
CA LYS A 59 12.25 -1.15 -20.59
C LYS A 59 12.39 0.35 -20.41
N LYS A 60 11.93 0.87 -19.29
CA LYS A 60 11.72 2.29 -19.05
C LYS A 60 12.71 2.71 -17.94
N SER A 61 13.86 3.30 -18.32
CA SER A 61 14.96 3.73 -17.42
C SER A 61 14.65 5.02 -16.62
N PRO A 62 14.97 5.10 -15.32
CA PRO A 62 14.73 6.29 -14.48
C PRO A 62 15.63 7.51 -14.76
N GLU A 63 16.61 7.43 -15.65
CA GLU A 63 17.61 8.52 -15.87
C GLU A 63 17.04 9.75 -16.61
N ASN A 64 15.77 9.74 -17.00
CA ASN A 64 15.10 10.84 -17.69
C ASN A 64 13.68 11.09 -17.15
N ILE A 65 13.52 11.03 -15.82
CA ILE A 65 12.23 11.22 -15.12
C ILE A 65 11.51 12.52 -15.53
N GLU A 66 12.25 13.60 -15.77
CA GLU A 66 11.68 14.90 -16.21
C GLU A 66 11.23 14.87 -17.68
N ASN A 67 11.90 14.09 -18.54
CA ASN A 67 11.62 14.03 -19.97
C ASN A 67 10.50 13.05 -20.35
N TRP A 68 10.03 12.24 -19.40
CA TRP A 68 8.90 11.32 -19.62
C TRP A 68 7.55 11.98 -19.46
N PHE A 69 7.54 13.13 -18.77
CA PHE A 69 6.38 13.97 -18.63
C PHE A 69 6.60 15.19 -19.51
N ASP A 70 6.13 15.14 -20.75
CA ASP A 70 5.59 16.37 -21.29
C ASP A 70 4.38 16.68 -20.41
N ALA A 71 4.39 17.78 -19.64
CA ALA A 71 3.26 18.21 -18.83
C ALA A 71 1.94 18.31 -19.64
N ARG A 72 2.03 18.25 -20.99
CA ARG A 72 0.94 18.21 -21.96
C ARG A 72 0.49 16.80 -22.39
N LYS A 73 1.18 15.72 -21.99
CA LYS A 73 0.85 14.31 -22.35
C LYS A 73 0.74 13.44 -21.10
N TRP A 74 -0.48 13.41 -20.55
CA TRP A 74 -0.87 12.63 -19.38
C TRP A 74 -0.88 11.09 -19.61
N ASP A 75 -0.57 10.64 -20.84
CA ASP A 75 -0.75 9.24 -21.28
C ASP A 75 0.48 8.34 -21.01
N ALA A 76 1.57 8.89 -20.46
CA ALA A 76 2.79 8.13 -20.20
C ALA A 76 2.77 7.51 -18.78
N TYR A 77 2.21 6.30 -18.64
CA TYR A 77 2.34 5.54 -17.40
C TYR A 77 3.82 5.31 -17.02
N HIS A 78 4.13 5.59 -15.76
CA HIS A 78 5.42 5.35 -15.11
C HIS A 78 5.20 4.65 -13.76
N PRO A 79 5.84 3.48 -13.48
CA PRO A 79 5.66 2.77 -12.21
C PRO A 79 5.99 3.58 -10.95
N ARG A 80 7.04 4.40 -10.96
CA ARG A 80 7.35 5.36 -9.87
C ARG A 80 6.46 6.61 -9.79
N ARG A 81 5.66 6.98 -10.82
CA ARG A 81 4.95 8.28 -10.85
C ARG A 81 3.69 8.28 -11.76
N PRO A 82 2.68 7.42 -11.55
CA PRO A 82 1.46 7.42 -12.38
C PRO A 82 0.60 8.71 -12.28
N PHE A 83 0.93 9.66 -11.39
CA PHE A 83 0.09 10.84 -11.06
C PHE A 83 0.83 12.18 -11.16
N TYR A 84 1.87 12.29 -11.99
CA TYR A 84 2.69 13.50 -12.03
C TYR A 84 1.84 14.77 -12.29
N GLY A 85 1.99 15.75 -11.41
CA GLY A 85 1.23 17.01 -11.47
C GLY A 85 -0.22 16.94 -10.97
N GLN A 86 -0.68 15.81 -10.41
CA GLN A 86 -1.94 15.78 -9.64
C GLN A 86 -1.76 16.49 -8.30
N LEU A 87 -2.77 17.25 -7.90
CA LEU A 87 -2.79 17.98 -6.66
C LEU A 87 -3.51 17.19 -5.57
N LEU A 88 -3.14 17.43 -4.31
CA LEU A 88 -3.89 17.01 -3.13
C LEU A 88 -5.20 17.80 -3.03
N LEU A 89 -6.13 17.43 -3.91
CA LEU A 89 -7.43 18.06 -4.12
C LEU A 89 -8.35 17.02 -4.76
N LYS A 90 -9.62 16.99 -4.37
CA LYS A 90 -10.60 16.08 -4.99
C LYS A 90 -10.88 16.53 -6.42
N ASP A 91 -10.70 15.62 -7.38
CA ASP A 91 -11.07 15.85 -8.77
C ASP A 91 -12.56 16.22 -8.88
N ASN A 92 -12.84 17.29 -9.62
CA ASN A 92 -14.18 17.87 -9.75
C ASN A 92 -14.96 17.42 -10.99
N ASN A 93 -14.43 16.61 -11.92
CA ASN A 93 -15.16 15.80 -12.93
C ASN A 93 -14.29 15.34 -14.13
N SER A 94 -13.17 14.63 -13.93
CA SER A 94 -12.46 14.00 -15.08
C SER A 94 -13.37 13.06 -15.91
N LYS A 95 -14.37 12.43 -15.29
CA LYS A 95 -15.28 11.48 -15.96
C LYS A 95 -16.22 12.11 -17.00
N LYS A 96 -16.49 13.43 -16.94
CA LYS A 96 -17.50 14.06 -17.80
C LYS A 96 -16.93 14.71 -19.05
N ASN A 97 -15.65 15.08 -19.08
CA ASN A 97 -15.05 15.67 -20.28
C ASN A 97 -13.50 15.57 -20.29
N PRO A 98 -12.92 14.45 -20.75
CA PRO A 98 -11.47 14.26 -20.79
C PRO A 98 -10.72 15.29 -21.65
N LYS A 99 -11.41 15.96 -22.58
CA LYS A 99 -10.85 16.96 -23.49
C LYS A 99 -10.75 18.38 -22.90
N ALA A 100 -11.21 18.61 -21.66
CA ALA A 100 -11.22 19.93 -21.02
C ALA A 100 -10.30 19.99 -19.78
N TRP A 101 -9.21 19.24 -19.77
CA TRP A 101 -8.37 19.04 -18.58
C TRP A 101 -7.65 20.30 -18.09
N GLU A 102 -7.32 21.24 -18.98
CA GLU A 102 -6.80 22.56 -18.58
C GLU A 102 -7.84 23.39 -17.81
N LYS A 103 -9.13 23.05 -17.94
CA LYS A 103 -10.25 23.60 -17.16
C LYS A 103 -10.62 22.74 -15.95
N LEU A 104 -9.98 21.58 -15.76
CA LEU A 104 -10.17 20.73 -14.57
C LEU A 104 -9.22 21.19 -13.45
N ASN A 105 -9.60 20.91 -12.21
CA ASN A 105 -8.86 21.38 -11.03
C ASN A 105 -7.54 20.63 -10.75
N ARG A 106 -7.08 19.77 -11.67
CA ARG A 106 -5.90 18.88 -11.53
C ARG A 106 -5.95 18.00 -10.27
N GLY A 107 -7.14 17.77 -9.71
CA GLY A 107 -7.32 16.92 -8.54
C GLY A 107 -7.12 15.43 -8.83
N THR A 108 -7.23 14.62 -7.79
CA THR A 108 -7.14 13.16 -7.83
C THR A 108 -8.36 12.49 -7.20
N SER A 109 -8.38 11.16 -7.20
CA SER A 109 -9.42 10.36 -6.57
C SER A 109 -9.36 10.46 -5.03
N VAL A 110 -10.49 10.23 -4.38
CA VAL A 110 -10.56 10.18 -2.90
C VAL A 110 -9.61 9.14 -2.30
N THR A 111 -9.37 8.03 -3.02
CA THR A 111 -8.41 7.00 -2.66
C THR A 111 -6.99 7.55 -2.54
N TRP A 112 -6.52 8.28 -3.56
CA TRP A 112 -5.16 8.82 -3.56
C TRP A 112 -4.98 9.96 -2.56
N ILE A 113 -6.03 10.74 -2.29
CA ILE A 113 -6.03 11.71 -1.20
C ILE A 113 -5.81 11.00 0.14
N ALA A 114 -6.54 9.92 0.41
CA ALA A 114 -6.40 9.17 1.65
C ALA A 114 -5.02 8.54 1.80
N TYR A 115 -4.46 7.98 0.72
CA TYR A 115 -3.09 7.43 0.72
C TYR A 115 -2.03 8.51 0.98
N GLN A 116 -2.11 9.66 0.31
CA GLN A 116 -1.18 10.77 0.54
C GLN A 116 -1.29 11.30 1.97
N GLN A 117 -2.51 11.50 2.47
CA GLN A 117 -2.73 11.92 3.85
C GLN A 117 -2.15 10.90 4.84
N PHE A 118 -2.35 9.61 4.59
CA PHE A 118 -1.79 8.56 5.44
C PHE A 118 -0.26 8.61 5.48
N ILE A 119 0.39 8.73 4.32
CA ILE A 119 1.85 8.86 4.26
C ILE A 119 2.33 10.15 4.92
N ASN A 120 1.66 11.30 4.71
CA ASN A 120 2.01 12.54 5.40
C ASN A 120 2.04 12.38 6.93
N MET A 121 1.12 11.60 7.51
CA MET A 121 1.12 11.37 8.97
C MET A 121 2.42 10.69 9.44
N LEU A 122 2.98 9.80 8.63
CA LEU A 122 4.18 9.05 9.01
C LEU A 122 5.45 9.90 8.82
N LEU A 123 5.44 10.82 7.85
CA LEU A 123 6.60 11.61 7.48
C LEU A 123 6.89 12.78 8.44
N PRO A 124 8.16 13.22 8.50
CA PRO A 124 8.55 14.54 9.01
C PRO A 124 7.77 15.68 8.33
N GLU A 125 7.55 16.77 9.05
CA GLU A 125 6.70 17.90 8.62
C GLU A 125 7.17 18.54 7.31
N ASP A 126 8.49 18.65 7.10
CA ASP A 126 9.12 19.21 5.91
C ASP A 126 8.93 18.37 4.64
N LEU A 127 8.52 17.10 4.77
CA LEU A 127 8.24 16.19 3.66
C LEU A 127 6.74 16.04 3.38
N GLN A 128 5.86 16.64 4.19
CA GLN A 128 4.42 16.52 4.04
C GLN A 128 3.87 17.35 2.88
N VAL A 129 2.86 16.81 2.20
CA VAL A 129 2.14 17.50 1.11
C VAL A 129 0.87 18.14 1.66
N HIS A 130 0.73 19.45 1.54
CA HIS A 130 -0.45 20.21 1.98
C HIS A 130 -1.50 20.35 0.86
N PRO A 131 -2.74 20.75 1.19
CA PRO A 131 -3.80 20.90 0.20
C PRO A 131 -3.38 21.75 -1.00
N ARG A 132 -3.76 21.29 -2.20
CA ARG A 132 -3.40 21.89 -3.51
C ARG A 132 -1.90 21.83 -3.89
N GLN A 133 -1.05 21.17 -3.11
CA GLN A 133 0.31 20.83 -3.55
C GLN A 133 0.32 19.52 -4.33
N GLN A 134 1.40 19.27 -5.08
CA GLN A 134 1.53 18.05 -5.89
C GLN A 134 1.72 16.82 -5.00
N LEU A 135 1.09 15.70 -5.37
CA LEU A 135 1.26 14.43 -4.68
C LEU A 135 2.69 13.92 -4.83
N ASN A 136 3.26 13.42 -3.75
CA ASN A 136 4.59 12.78 -3.72
C ASN A 136 4.54 11.34 -3.16
N PHE A 137 3.34 10.78 -2.95
CA PHE A 137 3.11 9.44 -2.38
C PHE A 137 4.11 8.38 -2.85
N TRP A 138 4.32 8.29 -4.17
CA TRP A 138 5.18 7.27 -4.77
C TRP A 138 6.68 7.42 -4.50
N GLU A 139 7.11 8.58 -4.00
CA GLU A 139 8.49 8.81 -3.60
C GLU A 139 8.81 8.11 -2.28
N HIS A 140 7.80 7.95 -1.43
CA HIS A 140 7.94 7.52 -0.05
C HIS A 140 7.55 6.06 0.20
N CYS A 141 6.91 5.40 -0.76
CA CYS A 141 6.52 4.00 -0.63
C CYS A 141 6.65 3.20 -1.93
N PHE A 142 6.75 1.89 -1.76
CA PHE A 142 6.47 0.89 -2.79
C PHE A 142 5.10 0.26 -2.50
N LEU A 143 4.26 0.08 -3.52
CA LEU A 143 2.96 -0.55 -3.40
C LEU A 143 2.91 -1.81 -4.26
N THR A 144 2.43 -2.90 -3.68
CA THR A 144 2.06 -4.12 -4.39
C THR A 144 0.69 -4.59 -3.93
N GLU A 145 0.19 -5.67 -4.54
CA GLU A 145 -1.13 -6.24 -4.25
C GLU A 145 -0.98 -7.71 -3.81
N LEU A 146 -1.86 -8.16 -2.92
CA LEU A 146 -1.95 -9.58 -2.53
C LEU A 146 -2.42 -10.46 -3.69
N SER A 147 -3.36 -9.97 -4.50
CA SER A 147 -3.93 -10.66 -5.66
C SER A 147 -3.44 -9.99 -6.95
N SER A 148 -3.13 -10.82 -7.95
CA SER A 148 -2.86 -10.38 -9.34
C SER A 148 -4.16 -10.22 -10.15
N ASN A 149 -5.32 -10.56 -9.60
CA ASN A 149 -6.57 -10.38 -10.33
C ASN A 149 -7.08 -8.95 -10.11
N CYS A 150 -7.13 -8.13 -11.15
CA CYS A 150 -7.76 -6.82 -11.06
C CYS A 150 -9.28 -6.96 -10.88
N MET A 151 -9.85 -6.28 -9.88
CA MET A 151 -11.28 -6.24 -9.66
C MET A 151 -11.72 -4.87 -9.16
N SER A 152 -12.75 -4.30 -9.81
CA SER A 152 -13.39 -3.07 -9.36
C SER A 152 -14.11 -3.22 -8.01
N GLN A 153 -14.46 -4.45 -7.63
CA GLN A 153 -15.03 -4.79 -6.33
C GLN A 153 -14.46 -6.11 -5.85
N SER A 154 -13.88 -6.10 -4.65
CA SER A 154 -13.32 -7.29 -4.01
C SER A 154 -14.38 -8.37 -3.86
N LYS A 155 -14.17 -9.52 -4.51
CA LYS A 155 -14.99 -10.71 -4.32
C LYS A 155 -14.20 -11.75 -3.54
N LYS A 156 -14.85 -12.40 -2.57
CA LYS A 156 -14.30 -13.60 -1.96
C LYS A 156 -14.67 -14.80 -2.85
N ASN A 157 -13.81 -15.13 -3.81
CA ASN A 157 -13.95 -16.31 -4.66
C ASN A 157 -12.64 -17.13 -4.70
N GLU A 158 -12.73 -18.35 -5.22
CA GLU A 158 -11.58 -19.26 -5.25
C GLU A 158 -10.47 -18.77 -6.19
N THR A 159 -10.80 -18.09 -7.30
CA THR A 159 -9.82 -17.48 -8.21
C THR A 159 -8.94 -16.46 -7.52
N THR A 160 -9.52 -15.61 -6.67
CA THR A 160 -8.77 -14.61 -5.89
C THR A 160 -7.94 -15.28 -4.81
N LYS A 161 -8.51 -16.26 -4.13
CA LYS A 161 -7.80 -17.04 -3.11
C LYS A 161 -6.60 -17.79 -3.71
N GLU A 162 -6.75 -18.37 -4.90
CA GLU A 162 -5.67 -19.06 -5.59
C GLU A 162 -4.59 -18.09 -6.09
N SER A 163 -4.98 -16.94 -6.64
CA SER A 163 -4.02 -15.88 -7.01
C SER A 163 -3.20 -15.42 -5.80
N ILE A 164 -3.84 -15.22 -4.65
CA ILE A 164 -3.16 -14.87 -3.39
C ILE A 164 -2.20 -16.00 -2.99
N LYS A 165 -2.65 -17.26 -2.94
CA LYS A 165 -1.78 -18.41 -2.62
C LYS A 165 -0.58 -18.50 -3.55
N GLN A 166 -0.77 -18.34 -4.85
CA GLN A 166 0.30 -18.39 -5.83
C GLN A 166 1.34 -17.30 -5.57
N ARG A 167 0.90 -16.06 -5.33
CA ARG A 167 1.79 -14.93 -5.04
C ARG A 167 2.56 -15.10 -3.73
N LEU A 168 1.99 -15.82 -2.76
CA LEU A 168 2.58 -16.08 -1.44
C LEU A 168 3.41 -17.37 -1.35
N SER A 169 3.26 -18.28 -2.31
CA SER A 169 3.99 -19.55 -2.34
C SER A 169 5.50 -19.34 -2.30
N ALA A 170 6.27 -20.39 -1.99
CA ALA A 170 7.73 -20.30 -1.90
C ALA A 170 8.39 -19.69 -3.16
N ASN A 171 7.83 -19.96 -4.35
CA ASN A 171 8.28 -19.40 -5.64
C ASN A 171 7.46 -18.19 -6.11
N GLY A 172 6.52 -17.73 -5.28
CA GLY A 172 5.65 -16.60 -5.55
C GLY A 172 6.40 -15.27 -5.60
N VAL A 173 5.72 -14.24 -6.12
CA VAL A 173 6.33 -12.92 -6.23
C VAL A 173 6.63 -12.32 -4.86
N LEU A 174 5.72 -12.48 -3.90
CA LEU A 174 5.79 -11.86 -2.57
C LEU A 174 6.70 -12.62 -1.59
N SER A 175 7.14 -13.83 -1.92
CA SER A 175 8.15 -14.55 -1.13
C SER A 175 9.57 -14.04 -1.37
N HIS A 176 9.77 -13.22 -2.42
CA HIS A 176 11.08 -12.71 -2.83
C HIS A 176 11.71 -11.83 -1.73
N PRO A 177 13.05 -11.91 -1.51
CA PRO A 177 13.75 -11.09 -0.52
C PRO A 177 13.47 -9.58 -0.60
N PHE A 178 13.24 -9.06 -1.81
CA PHE A 178 12.84 -7.67 -2.04
C PHE A 178 11.65 -7.22 -1.18
N PHE A 179 10.63 -8.06 -0.97
CA PHE A 179 9.46 -7.66 -0.17
C PHE A 179 9.70 -7.80 1.34
N LYS A 180 10.78 -8.49 1.75
CA LYS A 180 11.12 -8.74 3.16
C LYS A 180 12.05 -7.69 3.77
N GLN A 181 12.73 -6.89 2.94
CA GLN A 181 13.70 -5.88 3.41
C GLN A 181 13.07 -4.59 3.94
N PHE A 182 11.78 -4.33 3.67
CA PHE A 182 11.15 -3.06 4.05
C PHE A 182 10.99 -2.97 5.58
N PRO A 183 11.52 -1.92 6.25
CA PRO A 183 11.39 -1.76 7.68
C PRO A 183 9.96 -1.38 8.11
N VAL A 184 9.18 -0.72 7.26
CA VAL A 184 7.77 -0.43 7.51
C VAL A 184 6.92 -1.17 6.47
N VAL A 185 6.05 -2.07 6.93
CA VAL A 185 5.08 -2.77 6.08
C VAL A 185 3.67 -2.35 6.48
N ILE A 186 2.85 -2.07 5.49
CA ILE A 186 1.47 -1.64 5.66
C ILE A 186 0.59 -2.62 4.89
N LEU A 187 -0.31 -3.29 5.59
CA LEU A 187 -1.16 -4.32 5.03
C LEU A 187 -2.62 -3.84 5.02
N GLY A 188 -3.10 -3.41 3.84
CA GLY A 188 -4.43 -2.83 3.62
C GLY A 188 -5.48 -3.80 3.11
N VAL A 189 -5.61 -4.99 3.72
CA VAL A 189 -6.13 -6.18 3.03
C VAL A 189 -7.44 -6.76 3.58
N TYR A 190 -8.08 -6.05 4.52
CA TYR A 190 -9.39 -6.34 5.09
C TYR A 190 -9.79 -7.83 5.20
N ARG A 191 -10.60 -8.26 4.22
CA ARG A 191 -11.39 -9.48 4.16
C ARG A 191 -10.54 -10.71 3.86
N TYR A 192 -9.32 -10.55 3.39
CA TYR A 192 -8.48 -11.69 3.02
C TYR A 192 -7.72 -12.29 4.19
N ILE A 193 -7.90 -11.78 5.42
CA ILE A 193 -7.18 -12.23 6.62
C ILE A 193 -7.22 -13.74 6.86
N ASP A 194 -8.32 -14.40 6.50
CA ASP A 194 -8.44 -15.85 6.61
C ASP A 194 -7.67 -16.65 5.55
N TRP A 195 -7.15 -15.99 4.51
CA TRP A 195 -6.51 -16.62 3.36
C TRP A 195 -5.00 -16.45 3.32
N TYR A 196 -4.45 -15.67 4.25
CA TYR A 196 -3.02 -15.35 4.27
C TYR A 196 -2.42 -15.47 5.68
N LYS A 197 -3.06 -16.19 6.61
CA LYS A 197 -2.51 -16.35 7.99
C LYS A 197 -1.07 -16.90 8.02
N ASP A 198 -0.66 -17.57 6.95
CA ASP A 198 0.68 -18.12 6.75
C ASP A 198 1.57 -17.23 5.85
N LEU A 199 1.45 -15.90 5.97
CA LEU A 199 2.26 -14.96 5.20
C LEU A 199 3.73 -15.11 5.59
N SER A 200 4.57 -15.56 4.65
CA SER A 200 6.03 -15.55 4.84
C SER A 200 6.65 -14.14 4.93
N ILE A 201 5.87 -13.11 4.58
CA ILE A 201 6.20 -11.71 4.85
C ILE A 201 5.87 -11.30 6.30
N ILE A 202 4.95 -12.03 6.95
CA ILE A 202 4.59 -11.91 8.38
C ILE A 202 5.47 -12.85 9.25
N GLU A 203 6.14 -13.86 8.69
CA GLU A 203 7.11 -14.71 9.43
C GLU A 203 8.21 -13.89 10.15
N ASN A 204 8.57 -12.70 9.63
CA ASN A 204 9.48 -11.79 10.31
C ASN A 204 8.86 -11.08 11.54
N PHE A 205 7.53 -11.13 11.69
CA PHE A 205 6.70 -10.44 12.67
C PHE A 205 6.08 -11.44 13.67
N ASP A 206 6.92 -12.28 14.27
CA ASP A 206 6.55 -13.25 15.33
C ASP A 206 6.36 -12.59 16.72
N GLY A 207 6.51 -11.27 16.84
CA GLY A 207 6.53 -10.55 18.11
C GLY A 207 5.16 -10.28 18.75
N GLY A 208 4.07 -10.87 18.24
CA GLY A 208 2.71 -10.60 18.72
C GLY A 208 2.14 -9.24 18.28
N ILE A 209 0.90 -8.93 18.71
CA ILE A 209 0.26 -7.63 18.48
C ILE A 209 0.71 -6.69 19.60
N MET A 210 1.48 -5.66 19.25
CA MET A 210 1.99 -4.71 20.24
C MET A 210 0.90 -3.74 20.73
N LYS A 211 0.08 -3.25 19.81
CA LYS A 211 -0.92 -2.21 20.08
C LYS A 211 -2.13 -2.34 19.16
N TYR A 212 -3.28 -2.00 19.70
CA TYR A 212 -4.53 -1.78 18.97
C TYR A 212 -4.85 -0.28 18.91
N ILE A 213 -5.18 0.24 17.74
CA ILE A 213 -5.65 1.63 17.58
C ILE A 213 -7.12 1.61 17.17
N TYR A 214 -8.03 2.12 18.01
CA TYR A 214 -9.47 2.20 17.74
C TYR A 214 -10.02 3.61 17.93
N LYS A 215 -10.63 4.19 16.88
CA LYS A 215 -11.27 5.52 16.97
C LYS A 215 -10.38 6.59 17.65
N GLY A 216 -9.06 6.44 17.53
CA GLY A 216 -8.09 7.33 18.14
C GLY A 216 -7.67 7.01 19.59
N ILE A 217 -8.01 5.83 20.11
CA ILE A 217 -7.54 5.31 21.39
C ILE A 217 -6.50 4.22 21.11
N VAL A 218 -5.33 4.35 21.71
CA VAL A 218 -4.25 3.36 21.67
C VAL A 218 -4.35 2.48 22.90
N VAL A 219 -4.33 1.17 22.70
CA VAL A 219 -4.51 0.17 23.76
C VAL A 219 -3.37 -0.86 23.67
N SER A 220 -2.71 -1.13 24.81
CA SER A 220 -1.75 -2.23 24.94
C SER A 220 -2.43 -3.60 24.90
N GLU A 221 -1.65 -4.68 24.73
CA GLU A 221 -2.19 -6.04 24.82
C GLU A 221 -2.76 -6.33 26.22
N GLU A 222 -2.11 -5.84 27.29
CA GLU A 222 -2.63 -6.02 28.66
C GLU A 222 -3.92 -5.24 28.89
N GLU A 223 -3.98 -3.96 28.50
CA GLU A 223 -5.20 -3.14 28.62
C GLU A 223 -6.35 -3.75 27.83
N TYR A 224 -6.03 -4.27 26.64
CA TYR A 224 -6.99 -4.96 25.80
C TYR A 224 -7.50 -6.26 26.44
N SER A 225 -6.62 -7.02 27.10
CA SER A 225 -6.99 -8.26 27.79
C SER A 225 -7.97 -8.03 28.94
N GLN A 226 -8.03 -6.83 29.49
CA GLN A 226 -8.92 -6.44 30.59
C GLN A 226 -10.32 -6.00 30.13
N PHE A 227 -10.50 -5.72 28.85
CA PHE A 227 -11.82 -5.34 28.33
C PHE A 227 -12.83 -6.50 28.41
N ASP A 228 -14.11 -6.18 28.60
CA ASP A 228 -15.19 -7.17 28.53
C ASP A 228 -15.34 -7.70 27.10
N GLU A 229 -15.92 -8.90 26.91
CA GLU A 229 -16.07 -9.46 25.57
C GLU A 229 -16.91 -8.59 24.63
N SER A 230 -17.81 -7.71 25.08
CA SER A 230 -18.54 -6.81 24.18
C SER A 230 -17.69 -5.60 23.75
N THR A 231 -16.84 -5.08 24.65
CA THR A 231 -15.86 -4.03 24.36
C THR A 231 -14.75 -4.59 23.50
N LYS A 232 -14.23 -5.76 23.86
CA LYS A 232 -13.36 -6.54 23.01
C LYS A 232 -14.05 -6.82 21.68
N ASP A 233 -15.31 -7.21 21.57
CA ASP A 233 -16.02 -7.40 20.28
C ASP A 233 -16.13 -6.11 19.47
N ARG A 234 -16.28 -4.95 20.13
CA ARG A 234 -16.19 -3.63 19.48
C ARG A 234 -14.76 -3.31 19.04
N LEU A 235 -13.76 -3.94 19.68
CA LEU A 235 -12.33 -3.79 19.43
C LEU A 235 -11.65 -4.89 18.59
N ARG A 236 -12.33 -6.03 18.44
CA ARG A 236 -11.89 -7.30 17.87
C ARG A 236 -12.41 -7.35 16.46
N LEU A 237 -11.52 -7.28 15.50
CA LEU A 237 -11.79 -7.86 14.20
C LEU A 237 -11.70 -9.38 14.28
N TYR A 238 -12.67 -10.06 14.90
CA TYR A 238 -12.68 -11.52 14.92
C TYR A 238 -13.87 -12.14 14.16
N LYS A 239 -13.59 -13.36 13.70
CA LYS A 239 -14.43 -14.22 12.89
C LYS A 239 -15.63 -14.71 13.68
N THR A 240 -16.85 -14.47 13.18
CA THR A 240 -18.07 -15.12 13.66
C THR A 240 -18.40 -16.34 12.79
N ASN A 241 -19.31 -17.19 13.26
CA ASN A 241 -19.91 -18.30 12.48
C ASN A 241 -20.62 -17.84 11.20
N SER A 242 -20.80 -16.53 10.99
CA SER A 242 -21.40 -15.91 9.79
C SER A 242 -20.45 -14.92 9.06
N GLY A 243 -19.16 -14.90 9.41
CA GLY A 243 -18.12 -14.12 8.74
C GLY A 243 -17.69 -12.81 9.44
N PHE A 244 -16.71 -12.11 8.86
CA PHE A 244 -16.11 -10.88 9.42
C PHE A 244 -17.01 -9.65 9.31
N LYS A 245 -17.13 -8.85 10.40
CA LYS A 245 -17.74 -7.50 10.39
C LYS A 245 -16.88 -6.46 11.13
N LYS A 246 -17.27 -5.18 10.97
CA LYS A 246 -16.44 -3.96 10.83
C LYS A 246 -15.94 -3.32 12.15
N GLY A 247 -14.64 -3.05 12.24
CA GLY A 247 -13.99 -2.12 13.18
C GLY A 247 -12.93 -1.26 12.46
N GLU A 248 -12.65 -0.05 12.94
CA GLU A 248 -11.59 0.84 12.40
C GLU A 248 -10.32 0.60 13.21
N PHE A 249 -9.52 -0.39 12.80
CA PHE A 249 -8.30 -0.81 13.50
C PHE A 249 -7.07 -0.68 12.63
N ILE A 250 -5.99 -0.22 13.26
CA ILE A 250 -4.63 -0.50 12.84
C ILE A 250 -4.02 -1.39 13.93
N ASN A 251 -3.73 -2.64 13.58
CA ASN A 251 -2.94 -3.52 14.44
C ASN A 251 -1.46 -3.25 14.14
N VAL A 252 -0.68 -3.00 15.19
CA VAL A 252 0.75 -2.74 15.07
C VAL A 252 1.52 -3.96 15.56
N HIS A 253 2.38 -4.50 14.71
CA HIS A 253 3.26 -5.62 15.04
C HIS A 253 4.72 -5.18 14.91
N LYS A 254 5.60 -5.72 15.74
CA LYS A 254 7.05 -5.51 15.65
C LYS A 254 7.72 -6.85 15.38
N SER A 255 8.76 -6.84 14.56
CA SER A 255 9.58 -8.04 14.36
C SER A 255 10.31 -8.42 15.65
N ALA A 256 10.60 -9.71 15.84
CA ALA A 256 11.34 -10.20 17.00
C ALA A 256 12.73 -9.55 17.14
N ASN A 257 13.38 -9.25 16.01
CA ASN A 257 14.67 -8.54 15.98
C ASN A 257 14.54 -7.01 16.10
N GLY A 258 13.32 -6.50 16.20
CA GLY A 258 12.99 -5.08 16.35
C GLY A 258 13.30 -4.17 15.16
N LYS A 259 13.68 -4.73 14.00
CA LYS A 259 14.04 -3.98 12.78
C LYS A 259 12.86 -3.63 11.87
N HIS A 260 11.70 -4.26 12.06
CA HIS A 260 10.53 -4.05 11.23
C HIS A 260 9.28 -3.74 12.06
N ILE A 261 8.38 -2.96 11.47
CA ILE A 261 7.04 -2.68 11.98
C ILE A 261 5.99 -2.97 10.90
N LEU A 262 4.90 -3.64 11.29
CA LEU A 262 3.78 -3.97 10.41
C LEU A 262 2.51 -3.26 10.91
N LEU A 263 1.88 -2.50 10.03
CA LEU A 263 0.60 -1.83 10.25
C LEU A 263 -0.49 -2.59 9.47
N HIS A 264 -1.32 -3.34 10.15
CA HIS A 264 -2.41 -4.08 9.53
C HIS A 264 -3.74 -3.33 9.70
N THR A 265 -4.34 -2.92 8.58
CA THR A 265 -5.53 -2.08 8.53
C THR A 265 -6.62 -2.58 7.58
N ASN A 266 -7.86 -2.24 7.91
CA ASN A 266 -9.05 -2.69 7.20
C ASN A 266 -9.34 -1.98 5.89
N HIS A 267 -8.97 -0.71 5.68
CA HIS A 267 -9.10 -0.02 4.38
C HIS A 267 -8.69 1.44 4.51
N PHE A 268 -7.78 1.94 3.66
CA PHE A 268 -7.38 3.36 3.67
C PHE A 268 -8.52 4.32 3.27
N VAL A 269 -9.48 3.86 2.46
CA VAL A 269 -10.21 4.74 1.55
C VAL A 269 -11.52 5.32 2.13
N ASP A 270 -12.20 4.62 3.03
CA ASP A 270 -13.59 4.99 3.32
C ASP A 270 -13.79 5.82 4.59
N LYS A 271 -12.80 5.91 5.50
CA LYS A 271 -13.06 6.40 6.86
C LYS A 271 -11.93 7.09 7.61
N TYR A 272 -10.71 7.11 7.09
CA TYR A 272 -9.59 7.79 7.74
C TYR A 272 -9.64 9.30 7.47
N GLN A 273 -10.74 9.94 7.86
CA GLN A 273 -10.62 11.31 8.34
C GLN A 273 -10.11 11.18 9.77
N PRO A 274 -8.92 11.72 10.09
CA PRO A 274 -8.41 11.62 11.43
C PRO A 274 -9.38 12.29 12.40
N ARG A 275 -10.01 11.48 13.24
CA ARG A 275 -11.01 11.95 14.20
C ARG A 275 -10.36 12.57 15.45
N SER A 276 -9.07 12.37 15.67
CA SER A 276 -8.27 13.11 16.64
C SER A 276 -6.80 13.20 16.22
N GLU A 277 -6.11 14.28 16.59
CA GLU A 277 -4.69 14.51 16.32
C GLU A 277 -3.77 13.61 17.17
N VAL A 278 -4.27 13.13 18.30
CA VAL A 278 -3.51 12.37 19.31
C VAL A 278 -3.05 11.02 18.77
N TRP A 279 -3.93 10.21 18.19
CA TRP A 279 -3.53 8.89 17.67
C TRP A 279 -2.64 8.98 16.43
N MET A 280 -2.79 10.06 15.64
CA MET A 280 -1.92 10.29 14.48
C MET A 280 -0.49 10.49 14.95
N LYS A 281 -0.30 11.28 16.01
CA LYS A 281 1.01 11.50 16.63
C LYS A 281 1.57 10.19 17.18
N GLU A 282 0.78 9.41 17.91
CA GLU A 282 1.26 8.14 18.47
C GLU A 282 1.64 7.11 17.41
N LEU A 283 0.84 6.99 16.34
CA LEU A 283 1.18 6.12 15.21
C LEU A 283 2.46 6.59 14.52
N ALA A 284 2.61 7.89 14.32
CA ALA A 284 3.81 8.47 13.73
C ALA A 284 5.04 8.21 14.62
N ASP A 285 4.93 8.41 15.93
CA ASP A 285 6.01 8.19 16.89
C ASP A 285 6.43 6.71 16.97
N LEU A 286 5.50 5.78 16.75
CA LEU A 286 5.80 4.34 16.63
C LEU A 286 6.53 3.99 15.34
N VAL A 287 6.23 4.67 14.23
CA VAL A 287 6.70 4.30 12.88
C VAL A 287 7.97 5.06 12.48
N ARG A 288 8.11 6.32 12.86
CA ARG A 288 9.26 7.17 12.52
C ARG A 288 10.64 6.58 12.86
N PRO A 289 10.85 5.81 13.94
CA PRO A 289 12.13 5.15 14.20
C PRO A 289 12.57 4.16 13.11
N TYR A 290 11.64 3.75 12.23
CA TYR A 290 11.89 2.84 11.10
C TYR A 290 12.02 3.57 9.75
N LEU A 291 11.74 4.89 9.72
CA LEU A 291 11.85 5.76 8.54
C LEU A 291 13.21 6.46 8.45
#